data_AF-A0A923U2Q1-F1
#
_entry.id   AF-A0A923U2Q1-F1
#
_cell.length_a   1.000
_cell.length_b   1.000
_cell.length_c   1.000
_cell.angle_alpha   90.00
_cell.angle_beta   90.00
_cell.angle_gamma   90.00
#
_symmetry.space_group_name_H-M   'P 1'
#
loop_
_entity.id
_entity.type
_entity.pdbx_description
1 polymer ?
#
loop_
_entity_poly.entity_id
_entity_poly.type
_entity_poly.pdbx_seq_one_letter_code
_entity_poly.pdbx_strand_id
1 'polypeptide(L)'
;MSRPFRWIAGILFIAQSAFAYTLTTAPSGQPIRWRYGQKLFLAGNFQGKDKLSPDFFYQSVVNGLQQWKWASGSQFDFEYWQGNDAKIYDASLKQNGLSSIFFASNSAEASDPNIIGFTQVWYNNDSGDLIETDIMLNDRHYELTDQVSDTSAGTVPWGARPKVYLGNIITHELGHAIGLSHSGNINASMLYIEYPEQSKLGCDDRAAARHL
;
A
#
# COMPACT_ATOMS: atom_id res chain seq x y z
N MET A 1 -66.07 -8.86 -30.09
CA MET A 1 -64.65 -8.90 -30.45
C MET A 1 -63.85 -8.16 -29.38
N SER A 2 -63.32 -8.86 -28.38
CA SER A 2 -62.47 -8.29 -27.33
C SER A 2 -61.02 -8.70 -27.58
N ARG A 3 -60.11 -7.71 -27.64
CA ARG A 3 -58.67 -7.97 -27.78
C ARG A 3 -58.04 -8.19 -26.40
N PRO A 4 -57.17 -9.20 -26.22
CA PRO A 4 -56.52 -9.43 -24.94
C PRO A 4 -55.39 -8.41 -24.72
N PHE A 5 -55.38 -7.82 -23.52
CA PHE A 5 -54.34 -6.94 -23.03
C PHE A 5 -53.11 -7.79 -22.65
N ARG A 6 -51.96 -7.57 -23.29
CA ARG A 6 -50.70 -8.22 -22.95
C ARG A 6 -49.91 -7.34 -21.99
N TRP A 7 -49.69 -7.82 -20.77
CA TRP A 7 -48.74 -7.22 -19.83
C TRP A 7 -47.32 -7.62 -20.22
N ILE A 8 -46.45 -6.63 -20.43
CA ILE A 8 -45.00 -6.84 -20.54
C ILE A 8 -44.45 -6.67 -19.12
N ALA A 9 -44.02 -7.76 -18.50
CA ALA A 9 -43.28 -7.72 -17.25
C ALA A 9 -41.83 -7.29 -17.56
N GLY A 10 -41.49 -6.05 -17.22
CA GLY A 10 -40.10 -5.56 -17.29
C GLY A 10 -39.30 -6.09 -16.10
N ILE A 11 -38.28 -6.91 -16.36
CA ILE A 11 -37.31 -7.33 -15.35
C ILE A 11 -36.31 -6.17 -15.17
N LEU A 12 -36.34 -5.54 -14.00
CA LEU A 12 -35.36 -4.53 -13.60
C LEU A 12 -34.12 -5.25 -13.06
N PHE A 13 -33.05 -5.29 -13.85
CA PHE A 13 -31.74 -5.73 -13.37
C PHE A 13 -31.08 -4.57 -12.59
N ILE A 14 -31.09 -4.68 -11.27
CA ILE A 14 -30.22 -3.85 -10.43
C ILE A 14 -28.84 -4.48 -10.51
N ALA A 15 -27.94 -3.88 -11.29
CA ALA A 15 -26.53 -4.28 -11.30
C ALA A 15 -25.95 -3.99 -9.91
N GLN A 16 -25.68 -5.03 -9.13
CA GLN A 16 -24.85 -4.88 -7.95
C GLN A 16 -23.42 -4.61 -8.42
N SER A 17 -22.82 -3.53 -7.93
CA SER A 17 -21.39 -3.26 -8.14
C SER A 17 -20.60 -4.40 -7.51
N ALA A 18 -20.10 -5.32 -8.33
CA ALA A 18 -19.06 -6.25 -7.90
C ALA A 18 -17.75 -5.47 -7.87
N PHE A 19 -17.33 -5.09 -6.68
CA PHE A 19 -15.99 -4.52 -6.51
C PHE A 19 -14.97 -5.65 -6.45
N ALA A 20 -13.80 -5.46 -7.06
CA ALA A 20 -12.75 -6.48 -7.17
C ALA A 20 -11.71 -6.39 -6.03
N TYR A 21 -11.83 -5.39 -5.16
CA TYR A 21 -10.94 -5.22 -4.03
C TYR A 21 -11.06 -6.35 -3.02
N THR A 22 -9.96 -6.59 -2.31
CA THR A 22 -9.85 -7.59 -1.26
C THR A 22 -9.40 -6.91 0.03
N LEU A 23 -10.13 -7.17 1.11
CA LEU A 23 -9.73 -6.73 2.44
C LEU A 23 -8.93 -7.85 3.11
N THR A 24 -7.89 -7.47 3.85
CA THR A 24 -7.25 -8.43 4.75
C THR A 24 -8.15 -8.61 5.96
N THR A 25 -8.41 -9.85 6.37
CA THR A 25 -9.26 -10.16 7.52
C THR A 25 -8.49 -10.88 8.61
N ALA A 26 -8.75 -10.53 9.87
CA ALA A 26 -8.30 -11.28 11.02
C ALA A 26 -8.95 -12.69 11.05
N PRO A 27 -8.45 -13.63 11.87
CA PRO A 27 -9.08 -14.95 12.03
C PRO A 27 -10.56 -14.91 12.42
N SER A 28 -11.00 -13.84 13.10
CA SER A 28 -12.42 -13.59 13.42
C SER A 28 -13.30 -13.21 12.21
N GLY A 29 -12.71 -12.97 11.05
CA GLY A 29 -13.37 -12.45 9.85
C GLY A 29 -13.54 -10.92 9.84
N GLN A 30 -13.12 -10.22 10.90
CA GLN A 30 -13.14 -8.76 10.91
C GLN A 30 -12.06 -8.19 9.96
N PRO A 31 -12.34 -7.12 9.21
CA PRO A 31 -11.33 -6.42 8.44
C PRO A 31 -10.19 -5.92 9.33
N ILE A 32 -8.96 -6.09 8.85
CA ILE A 32 -7.79 -5.48 9.49
C ILE A 32 -7.79 -4.00 9.16
N ARG A 33 -7.73 -3.14 10.18
CA ARG A 33 -7.77 -1.68 10.00
C ARG A 33 -7.29 -0.94 11.24
N TRP A 34 -6.89 0.32 11.08
CA TRP A 34 -6.68 1.20 12.22
C TRP A 34 -8.01 1.49 12.90
N ARG A 35 -8.02 1.47 14.25
CA ARG A 35 -9.23 1.80 15.00
C ARG A 35 -9.63 3.25 14.72
N TYR A 36 -10.93 3.53 14.65
CA TYR A 36 -11.41 4.90 14.46
C TYR A 36 -10.82 5.86 15.52
N GLY A 37 -10.23 6.96 15.05
CA GLY A 37 -9.55 7.95 15.90
C GLY A 37 -8.13 7.59 16.33
N GLN A 38 -7.65 6.38 16.03
CA GLN A 38 -6.25 6.02 16.17
C GLN A 38 -5.43 6.67 15.05
N LYS A 39 -4.23 7.13 15.40
CA LYS A 39 -3.25 7.63 14.44
C LYS A 39 -2.24 6.56 14.09
N LEU A 40 -1.90 6.45 12.81
CA LEU A 40 -0.68 5.79 12.36
C LEU A 40 0.51 6.72 12.64
N PHE A 41 1.39 6.30 13.54
CA PHE A 41 2.65 6.97 13.84
C PHE A 41 3.76 6.30 13.05
N LEU A 42 4.15 6.86 11.90
CA LEU A 42 5.10 6.26 10.98
C LEU A 42 6.45 6.99 11.02
N ALA A 43 7.53 6.25 11.28
CA ALA A 43 8.90 6.75 11.28
C ALA A 43 9.65 6.31 10.01
N GLY A 44 10.15 7.27 9.23
CA GLY A 44 10.88 7.02 8.00
C GLY A 44 12.40 7.09 8.17
N ASN A 45 13.09 6.01 7.81
CA ASN A 45 14.53 6.02 7.58
C ASN A 45 14.80 6.14 6.07
N PHE A 46 15.18 7.35 5.64
CA PHE A 46 15.40 7.64 4.22
C PHE A 46 16.78 7.18 3.71
N GLN A 47 17.65 6.65 4.58
CA GLN A 47 18.96 6.19 4.15
C GLN A 47 18.77 4.94 3.27
N GLY A 48 19.34 4.95 2.08
CA GLY A 48 19.31 3.84 1.13
C GLY A 48 20.48 3.92 0.16
N LYS A 49 20.67 2.87 -0.66
CA LYS A 49 21.77 2.78 -1.63
C LYS A 49 21.62 3.71 -2.82
N ASP A 50 20.39 4.04 -3.19
CA ASP A 50 20.07 4.70 -4.47
C ASP A 50 20.13 6.23 -4.40
N LYS A 51 20.58 6.79 -3.25
CA LYS A 51 20.83 8.22 -3.04
C LYS A 51 19.63 9.13 -3.40
N LEU A 52 18.41 8.62 -3.23
CA LEU A 52 17.20 9.42 -3.33
C LEU A 52 17.28 10.60 -2.35
N SER A 53 16.77 11.76 -2.76
CA SER A 53 16.80 12.92 -1.88
C SER A 53 15.87 12.69 -0.67
N PRO A 54 16.23 13.17 0.53
CA PRO A 54 15.36 13.07 1.71
C PRO A 54 14.00 13.73 1.49
N ASP A 55 13.97 14.81 0.71
CA ASP A 55 12.73 15.52 0.38
C ASP A 55 11.83 14.69 -0.54
N PHE A 56 12.40 14.03 -1.56
CA PHE A 56 11.62 13.16 -2.44
C PHE A 56 11.04 11.95 -1.68
N PHE A 57 11.82 11.34 -0.79
CA PHE A 57 11.34 10.25 0.06
C PHE A 57 10.18 10.73 0.95
N TYR A 58 10.36 11.87 1.64
CA TYR A 58 9.32 12.47 2.46
C TYR A 58 8.02 12.70 1.69
N GLN A 59 8.12 13.36 0.53
CA GLN A 59 6.96 13.68 -0.30
C GLN A 59 6.28 12.41 -0.82
N SER A 60 7.04 11.38 -1.18
CA SER A 60 6.47 10.10 -1.63
C SER A 60 5.62 9.44 -0.54
N VAL A 61 6.14 9.39 0.70
CA VAL A 61 5.41 8.83 1.86
C VAL A 61 4.18 9.67 2.19
N VAL A 62 4.35 10.99 2.34
CA VAL A 62 3.26 11.89 2.71
C VAL A 62 2.15 11.91 1.65
N ASN A 63 2.50 11.94 0.37
CA ASN A 63 1.51 11.89 -0.71
C ASN A 63 0.74 10.56 -0.70
N GLY A 64 1.41 9.43 -0.49
CA GLY A 64 0.76 8.13 -0.36
C GLY A 64 -0.22 8.08 0.82
N LEU A 65 0.23 8.52 2.01
CA LEU A 65 -0.60 8.58 3.22
C LEU A 65 -1.81 9.52 3.04
N GLN A 66 -1.62 10.69 2.42
CA GLN A 66 -2.71 11.63 2.12
C GLN A 66 -3.73 11.02 1.16
N GLN A 67 -3.28 10.35 0.10
CA GLN A 67 -4.16 9.68 -0.85
C GLN A 67 -5.05 8.65 -0.14
N TRP A 68 -4.47 7.79 0.69
CA TRP A 68 -5.21 6.78 1.44
C TRP A 68 -6.15 7.38 2.48
N LYS A 69 -5.73 8.42 3.20
CA LYS A 69 -6.57 9.16 4.15
C LYS A 69 -7.79 9.78 3.46
N TRP A 70 -7.62 10.40 2.29
CA TRP A 70 -8.73 10.97 1.55
C TRP A 70 -9.64 9.89 0.95
N ALA A 71 -9.06 8.80 0.46
CA ALA A 71 -9.80 7.68 -0.10
C ALA A 71 -10.73 7.04 0.94
N SER A 72 -10.25 6.86 2.18
CA SER A 72 -11.04 6.33 3.31
C SER A 72 -12.05 7.33 3.90
N GLY A 73 -12.19 8.53 3.34
CA GLY A 73 -13.07 9.55 3.94
C GLY A 73 -12.58 10.01 5.32
N SER A 74 -11.26 9.98 5.56
CA SER A 74 -10.62 10.34 6.83
C SER A 74 -10.97 9.43 8.01
N GLN A 75 -11.21 8.13 7.75
CA GLN A 75 -11.44 7.13 8.81
C GLN A 75 -10.20 6.83 9.65
N PHE A 76 -9.00 7.10 9.11
CA PHE A 76 -7.75 7.09 9.85
C PHE A 76 -7.02 8.43 9.71
N ASP A 77 -6.10 8.69 10.63
CA ASP A 77 -5.19 9.83 10.58
C ASP A 77 -3.75 9.34 10.75
N PHE A 78 -2.78 10.17 10.40
CA PHE A 78 -1.37 9.80 10.47
C PHE A 78 -0.51 10.94 10.96
N GLU A 79 0.63 10.58 11.53
CA GLU A 79 1.74 11.48 11.78
C GLU A 79 3.01 10.81 11.25
N TYR A 80 3.74 11.53 10.42
CA TYR A 80 4.95 11.02 9.76
C TYR A 80 6.14 11.88 10.13
N TRP A 81 7.21 11.23 10.56
CA TRP A 81 8.51 11.84 10.80
C TRP A 81 9.56 11.08 10.04
N GLN A 82 10.66 11.75 9.68
CA GLN A 82 11.79 11.09 9.05
C GLN A 82 13.11 11.56 9.63
N GLY A 83 14.10 10.69 9.59
CA GLY A 83 15.45 11.01 10.01
C GLY A 83 16.41 9.85 9.77
N ASN A 84 17.59 9.95 10.36
CA ASN A 84 18.69 9.02 10.19
C ASN A 84 19.33 8.58 11.50
N ASP A 85 18.75 8.95 12.65
CA ASP A 85 19.16 8.40 13.94
C ASP A 85 18.58 7.00 14.08
N ALA A 86 19.42 5.98 13.93
CA ALA A 86 19.02 4.57 14.01
C ALA A 86 18.40 4.16 15.37
N LYS A 87 18.50 5.00 16.41
CA LYS A 87 17.80 4.76 17.69
C LYS A 87 16.34 5.19 17.67
N ILE A 88 15.97 6.06 16.73
CA ILE A 88 14.62 6.61 16.56
C ILE A 88 13.97 6.03 15.32
N TYR A 89 14.72 5.94 14.23
CA TYR A 89 14.28 5.46 12.92
C TYR A 89 14.88 4.07 12.67
N ASP A 90 14.46 3.11 13.49
CA ASP A 90 14.91 1.71 13.41
C ASP A 90 14.55 1.11 12.05
N ALA A 91 15.48 0.33 11.50
CA ALA A 91 15.33 -0.36 10.22
C ALA A 91 15.24 -1.87 10.50
N SER A 92 14.16 -2.29 11.14
CA SER A 92 13.93 -3.70 11.48
C SER A 92 12.46 -4.08 11.33
N LEU A 93 12.20 -5.37 11.11
CA LEU A 93 10.84 -5.92 11.04
C LEU A 93 10.48 -6.53 12.41
N LYS A 94 10.21 -5.68 13.39
CA LYS A 94 10.00 -6.11 14.78
C LYS A 94 8.89 -5.32 15.42
N GLN A 95 7.99 -6.05 16.08
CA GLN A 95 6.98 -5.45 16.94
C GLN A 95 7.64 -4.75 18.14
N ASN A 96 7.89 -3.46 18.03
CA ASN A 96 8.58 -2.64 19.02
C ASN A 96 7.74 -1.44 19.48
N GLY A 97 6.51 -1.32 18.98
CA GLY A 97 5.59 -0.22 19.26
C GLY A 97 5.76 1.00 18.37
N LEU A 98 6.61 0.94 17.33
CA LEU A 98 6.85 2.00 16.37
C LEU A 98 6.67 1.47 14.95
N SER A 99 5.73 2.05 14.21
CA SER A 99 5.60 1.72 12.79
C SER A 99 6.72 2.39 12.00
N SER A 100 7.39 1.66 11.11
CA SER A 100 8.56 2.15 10.38
C SER A 100 8.45 1.99 8.86
N ILE A 101 9.16 2.84 8.12
CA ILE A 101 9.43 2.64 6.69
C ILE A 101 10.92 2.87 6.44
N PHE A 102 11.59 1.88 5.84
CA PHE A 102 13.04 1.89 5.67
C PHE A 102 13.49 1.10 4.44
N PHE A 103 14.75 1.30 4.06
CA PHE A 103 15.37 0.54 2.97
C PHE A 103 16.06 -0.72 3.50
N ALA A 104 15.93 -1.82 2.76
CA ALA A 104 16.52 -3.11 3.10
C ALA A 104 18.03 -3.02 3.28
N SER A 105 18.73 -2.16 2.55
CA SER A 105 20.18 -1.96 2.71
C SER A 105 20.61 -1.48 4.11
N ASN A 106 19.70 -0.91 4.90
CA ASN A 106 19.94 -0.47 6.28
C ASN A 106 19.40 -1.44 7.34
N SER A 107 18.74 -2.52 6.94
CA SER A 107 18.28 -3.56 7.86
C SER A 107 19.21 -4.78 7.84
N ALA A 108 19.13 -5.61 8.89
CA ALA A 108 19.74 -6.93 8.90
C ALA A 108 18.84 -8.01 8.25
N GLU A 109 17.60 -7.66 7.92
CA GLU A 109 16.60 -8.59 7.40
C GLU A 109 17.00 -9.12 6.03
N ALA A 110 16.67 -10.38 5.73
CA ALA A 110 16.86 -10.92 4.39
C ALA A 110 15.87 -10.25 3.42
N SER A 111 16.30 -10.07 2.17
CA SER A 111 15.46 -9.51 1.10
C SER A 111 15.47 -10.47 -0.09
N ASP A 112 14.29 -10.92 -0.50
CA ASP A 112 14.10 -11.77 -1.69
C ASP A 112 14.24 -10.91 -2.96
N PRO A 113 15.03 -11.31 -3.97
CA PRO A 113 15.12 -10.58 -5.24
C PRO A 113 13.79 -10.47 -5.99
N ASN A 114 12.78 -11.30 -5.69
CA ASN A 114 11.46 -11.27 -6.32
C ASN A 114 10.44 -10.37 -5.60
N ILE A 115 10.83 -9.71 -4.50
CA ILE A 115 9.96 -8.86 -3.69
C ILE A 115 10.50 -7.43 -3.72
N ILE A 116 9.76 -6.48 -4.29
CA ILE A 116 10.20 -5.08 -4.44
C ILE A 116 10.01 -4.29 -3.14
N GLY A 117 8.92 -4.55 -2.44
CA GLY A 117 8.57 -3.97 -1.15
C GLY A 117 7.87 -5.02 -0.28
N PHE A 118 7.90 -4.82 1.02
CA PHE A 118 7.24 -5.72 1.96
C PHE A 118 6.67 -4.93 3.13
N THR A 119 5.40 -5.16 3.43
CA THR A 119 4.73 -4.60 4.59
C THR A 119 4.38 -5.69 5.59
N GLN A 120 4.89 -5.57 6.80
CA GLN A 120 4.47 -6.34 7.95
C GLN A 120 3.45 -5.55 8.77
N VAL A 121 2.43 -6.23 9.27
CA VAL A 121 1.43 -5.64 10.17
C VAL A 121 1.24 -6.52 11.40
N TRP A 122 0.98 -5.87 12.53
CA TRP A 122 0.52 -6.52 13.76
C TRP A 122 -0.87 -6.00 14.10
N TYR A 123 -1.75 -6.91 14.49
CA TYR A 123 -3.16 -6.59 14.74
C TYR A 123 -3.75 -7.51 15.82
N ASN A 124 -4.90 -7.11 16.35
CA ASN A 124 -5.68 -7.94 17.26
C ASN A 124 -6.49 -8.99 16.48
N ASN A 125 -6.32 -10.28 16.80
CA ASN A 125 -6.96 -11.39 16.08
C ASN A 125 -8.49 -11.43 16.20
N ASP A 126 -9.06 -10.81 17.23
CA ASP A 126 -10.50 -10.79 17.48
C ASP A 126 -11.15 -9.57 16.81
N SER A 127 -10.60 -8.37 17.00
CA SER A 127 -11.19 -7.12 16.48
C SER A 127 -10.71 -6.72 15.09
N GLY A 128 -9.55 -7.19 14.64
CA GLY A 128 -8.88 -6.71 13.43
C GLY A 128 -8.16 -5.36 13.60
N ASP A 129 -8.13 -4.79 14.81
CA ASP A 129 -7.48 -3.49 15.00
C ASP A 129 -5.96 -3.59 14.77
N LEU A 130 -5.44 -2.75 13.88
CA LEU A 130 -4.02 -2.56 13.65
C LEU A 130 -3.34 -1.93 14.86
N ILE A 131 -2.19 -2.47 15.19
CA ILE A 131 -1.34 -2.06 16.31
C ILE A 131 -0.10 -1.36 15.75
N GLU A 132 0.51 -1.94 14.73
CA GLU A 132 1.82 -1.54 14.21
C GLU A 132 2.01 -2.04 12.78
N THR A 133 2.84 -1.33 12.01
CA THR A 133 3.22 -1.73 10.65
C THR A 133 4.66 -1.34 10.33
N ASP A 134 5.40 -2.25 9.71
CA ASP A 134 6.75 -1.98 9.20
C ASP A 134 6.81 -2.20 7.71
N ILE A 135 7.45 -1.27 6.99
CA ILE A 135 7.57 -1.27 5.54
C ILE A 135 9.05 -1.31 5.17
N MET A 136 9.46 -2.37 4.48
CA MET A 136 10.81 -2.52 3.95
C MET A 136 10.82 -2.34 2.43
N LEU A 137 11.68 -1.45 1.94
CA LEU A 137 11.88 -1.15 0.51
C LEU A 137 13.15 -1.83 -0.01
N ASN A 138 13.05 -2.69 -1.02
CA ASN A 138 14.17 -3.54 -1.45
C ASN A 138 15.14 -2.83 -2.42
N ASP A 139 15.91 -1.88 -1.91
CA ASP A 139 17.03 -1.25 -2.62
C ASP A 139 18.28 -2.14 -2.72
N ARG A 140 18.24 -3.41 -2.30
CA ARG A 140 19.36 -4.33 -2.48
C ARG A 140 19.33 -4.97 -3.85
N HIS A 141 18.14 -5.31 -4.33
CA HIS A 141 17.92 -6.02 -5.60
C HIS A 141 17.33 -5.12 -6.68
N TYR A 142 16.72 -3.99 -6.31
CA TYR A 142 16.16 -2.99 -7.21
C TYR A 142 16.91 -1.68 -7.10
N GLU A 143 16.96 -0.91 -8.19
CA GLU A 143 17.39 0.49 -8.20
C GLU A 143 16.13 1.35 -8.07
N LEU A 144 15.92 1.92 -6.88
CA LEU A 144 14.75 2.74 -6.60
C LEU A 144 15.00 4.16 -7.06
N THR A 145 14.10 4.70 -7.88
CA THR A 145 14.30 5.98 -8.59
C THR A 145 13.20 6.99 -8.30
N ASP A 146 13.45 8.24 -8.69
CA ASP A 146 12.50 9.35 -8.66
C ASP A 146 11.85 9.64 -10.03
N GLN A 147 12.08 8.78 -11.02
CA GLN A 147 11.58 8.94 -12.37
C GLN A 147 10.29 8.13 -12.56
N VAL A 148 9.16 8.83 -12.77
CA VAL A 148 7.82 8.20 -12.89
C VAL A 148 7.74 7.19 -14.05
N SER A 149 8.62 7.30 -15.05
CA SER A 149 8.68 6.37 -16.18
C SER A 149 9.40 5.06 -15.89
N ASP A 150 10.14 4.95 -14.78
CA ASP A 150 10.91 3.75 -14.46
C ASP A 150 10.01 2.66 -13.88
N THR A 151 10.12 1.46 -14.45
CA THR A 151 9.36 0.26 -14.10
C THR A 151 10.24 -0.98 -14.20
N SER A 152 9.96 -1.97 -13.36
CA SER A 152 10.60 -3.27 -13.34
C SER A 152 10.37 -4.11 -14.60
N ALA A 153 9.38 -3.75 -15.43
CA ALA A 153 8.98 -4.49 -16.64
C ALA A 153 9.98 -4.37 -17.82
N GLY A 154 11.04 -3.56 -17.69
CA GLY A 154 12.03 -3.32 -18.74
C GLY A 154 13.11 -4.41 -18.87
N THR A 155 13.82 -4.42 -20.00
CA THR A 155 15.04 -5.24 -20.14
C THR A 155 16.14 -4.67 -19.27
N VAL A 156 16.63 -5.46 -18.32
CA VAL A 156 17.70 -5.05 -17.41
C VAL A 156 19.05 -5.56 -17.94
N PRO A 157 20.05 -4.68 -18.13
CA PRO A 157 21.39 -5.10 -18.51
C PRO A 157 21.95 -6.15 -17.54
N TRP A 158 22.78 -7.07 -18.04
CA TRP A 158 23.39 -8.09 -17.19
C TRP A 158 24.19 -7.46 -16.05
N GLY A 159 23.90 -7.86 -14.82
CA GLY A 159 24.53 -7.32 -13.61
C GLY A 159 23.94 -5.99 -13.11
N ALA A 160 22.95 -5.41 -13.80
CA ALA A 160 22.21 -4.24 -13.30
C ALA A 160 21.00 -4.68 -12.47
N ARG A 161 20.53 -3.77 -11.61
CA ARG A 161 19.26 -3.92 -10.87
C ARG A 161 18.11 -3.36 -11.70
N PRO A 162 16.92 -3.97 -11.71
CA PRO A 162 15.74 -3.37 -12.33
C PRO A 162 15.43 -2.03 -11.68
N LYS A 163 15.09 -1.02 -12.49
CA LYS A 163 14.71 0.30 -12.01
C LYS A 163 13.23 0.33 -11.66
N VAL A 164 12.87 0.97 -10.55
CA VAL A 164 11.48 1.09 -10.13
C VAL A 164 11.23 2.47 -9.54
N TYR A 165 10.17 3.14 -10.00
CA TYR A 165 9.74 4.40 -9.40
C TYR A 165 9.29 4.18 -7.95
N LEU A 166 9.96 4.83 -7.00
CA LEU A 166 9.71 4.64 -5.56
C LEU A 166 8.25 4.93 -5.18
N GLY A 167 7.63 5.94 -5.78
CA GLY A 167 6.27 6.33 -5.45
C GLY A 167 5.23 5.23 -5.71
N ASN A 168 5.46 4.35 -6.69
CA ASN A 168 4.59 3.20 -6.95
C ASN A 168 4.62 2.23 -5.77
N ILE A 169 5.83 1.87 -5.34
CA ILE A 169 6.07 0.94 -4.22
C ILE A 169 5.48 1.51 -2.93
N ILE A 170 5.83 2.74 -2.58
CA ILE A 170 5.35 3.36 -1.33
C ILE A 170 3.83 3.41 -1.28
N THR A 171 3.17 3.78 -2.38
CA THR A 171 1.70 3.86 -2.40
C THR A 171 1.07 2.49 -2.20
N HIS A 172 1.63 1.44 -2.82
CA HIS A 172 1.21 0.05 -2.66
C HIS A 172 1.40 -0.44 -1.22
N GLU A 173 2.61 -0.33 -0.67
CA GLU A 173 2.93 -0.78 0.68
C GLU A 173 2.10 -0.05 1.74
N LEU A 174 1.85 1.25 1.55
CA LEU A 174 0.96 1.99 2.44
C LEU A 174 -0.50 1.51 2.39
N GLY A 175 -0.94 0.90 1.28
CA GLY A 175 -2.24 0.24 1.22
C GLY A 175 -2.30 -1.00 2.12
N HIS A 176 -1.24 -1.80 2.14
CA HIS A 176 -1.10 -2.89 3.12
C HIS A 176 -1.05 -2.36 4.56
N ALA A 177 -0.32 -1.26 4.79
CA ALA A 177 -0.17 -0.63 6.10
C ALA A 177 -1.49 -0.11 6.70
N ILE A 178 -2.53 0.08 5.88
CA ILE A 178 -3.90 0.42 6.34
C ILE A 178 -4.86 -0.77 6.35
N GLY A 179 -4.43 -1.96 5.90
CA GLY A 179 -5.21 -3.20 5.97
C GLY A 179 -5.71 -3.78 4.65
N LEU A 180 -5.32 -3.22 3.50
CA LEU A 180 -5.75 -3.73 2.19
C LEU A 180 -4.94 -4.95 1.76
N SER A 181 -5.57 -5.86 1.02
CA SER A 181 -4.89 -6.97 0.35
C SER A 181 -4.69 -6.65 -1.14
N HIS A 182 -4.01 -7.54 -1.86
CA HIS A 182 -3.77 -7.35 -3.27
C HIS A 182 -5.07 -7.36 -4.09
N SER A 183 -5.23 -6.38 -4.96
CA SER A 183 -6.32 -6.31 -5.92
C SER A 183 -6.04 -7.18 -7.14
N GLY A 184 -7.11 -7.76 -7.70
CA GLY A 184 -7.09 -8.39 -9.03
C GLY A 184 -7.23 -7.40 -10.18
N ASN A 185 -7.42 -6.11 -9.90
CA ASN A 185 -7.57 -5.08 -10.92
C ASN A 185 -6.20 -4.58 -11.39
N ILE A 186 -5.93 -4.70 -12.69
CA ILE A 186 -4.64 -4.32 -13.30
C ILE A 186 -4.30 -2.82 -13.16
N ASN A 187 -5.31 -1.97 -12.94
CA ASN A 187 -5.13 -0.53 -12.77
C ASN A 187 -5.11 -0.11 -11.28
N ALA A 188 -5.07 -1.05 -10.34
CA ALA A 188 -5.03 -0.75 -8.92
C ALA A 188 -3.60 -0.52 -8.44
N SER A 189 -3.44 0.43 -7.51
CA SER A 189 -2.23 0.55 -6.71
C SER A 189 -1.92 -0.76 -5.98
N MET A 190 -2.96 -1.48 -5.55
CA MET A 190 -2.83 -2.77 -4.86
C MET A 190 -2.63 -3.99 -5.79
N LEU A 191 -2.37 -3.83 -7.08
CA LEU A 191 -2.00 -4.97 -7.93
C LEU A 191 -0.65 -5.55 -7.46
N TYR A 192 -0.56 -6.88 -7.31
CA TYR A 192 0.60 -7.58 -6.75
C TYR A 192 1.88 -7.54 -7.59
N ILE A 193 1.80 -7.09 -8.84
CA ILE A 193 2.95 -6.89 -9.73
C ILE A 193 3.16 -5.38 -9.86
N GLU A 194 4.42 -4.95 -9.86
CA GLU A 194 4.74 -3.55 -10.15
C GLU A 194 4.33 -3.19 -11.58
N TYR A 195 3.61 -2.08 -11.70
CA TYR A 195 3.10 -1.57 -12.96
C TYR A 195 3.14 -0.04 -12.95
N PRO A 196 3.29 0.61 -14.11
CA PRO A 196 3.19 2.06 -14.20
C PRO A 196 1.92 2.63 -13.56
N GLU A 197 2.04 3.84 -13.02
CA GLU A 197 0.96 4.64 -12.42
C GLU A 197 0.38 4.13 -11.07
N GLN A 198 0.94 3.08 -10.47
CA GLN A 198 0.51 2.60 -9.15
C GLN A 198 0.71 3.61 -7.99
N SER A 199 1.45 4.70 -8.22
CA SER A 199 1.53 5.83 -7.29
C SER A 199 0.24 6.65 -7.17
N LYS A 200 -0.81 6.35 -7.94
CA LYS A 200 -2.11 7.02 -7.91
C LYS A 200 -3.23 6.02 -7.66
N LEU A 201 -4.08 6.31 -6.66
CA LEU A 201 -5.19 5.40 -6.32
C LEU A 201 -6.26 5.35 -7.43
N GLY A 202 -6.50 4.15 -7.93
CA GLY A 202 -7.58 3.82 -8.85
C GLY A 202 -8.95 3.76 -8.17
N CYS A 203 -9.99 3.47 -8.95
CA CYS A 203 -11.36 3.35 -8.41
C CYS A 203 -11.51 2.19 -7.42
N ASP A 204 -10.83 1.07 -7.69
CA ASP A 204 -10.87 -0.12 -6.83
C ASP A 204 -10.21 0.15 -5.47
N ASP A 205 -9.03 0.78 -5.48
CA ASP A 205 -8.31 1.20 -4.26
C ASP A 205 -9.17 2.13 -3.39
N ARG A 206 -9.81 3.13 -4.02
CA ARG A 206 -10.69 4.08 -3.33
C ARG A 206 -11.94 3.42 -2.76
N ALA A 207 -12.52 2.47 -3.49
CA ALA A 207 -13.65 1.70 -2.99
C ALA A 207 -13.22 0.86 -1.78
N ALA A 208 -12.08 0.18 -1.86
CA ALA A 208 -11.54 -0.63 -0.78
C ALA A 208 -11.31 0.20 0.50
N ALA A 209 -10.62 1.34 0.35
CA ALA A 209 -10.30 2.22 1.47
C ALA A 209 -11.53 2.76 2.21
N ARG A 210 -12.68 2.92 1.53
CA ARG A 210 -13.95 3.36 2.16
C ARG A 210 -14.66 2.28 2.97
N HIS A 211 -14.24 1.03 2.81
CA HIS A 211 -14.81 -0.12 3.51
C HIS A 211 -13.91 -0.61 4.66
N LEU A 212 -12.78 0.07 4.89
CA LEU A 212 -12.08 0.05 6.17
C LEU A 212 -12.90 0.84 7.22
#